data_AF-A0A950YCK9-F1
#
_entry.id   AF-A0A950YCK9-F1
#
_cell.length_a   1.000
_cell.length_b   1.000
_cell.length_c   1.000
_cell.angle_alpha   90.00
_cell.angle_beta   90.00
_cell.angle_gamma   90.00
#
_symmetry.space_group_name_H-M   'P 1'
#
loop_
_entity.id
_entity.type
_entity.pdbx_description
1 polymer ?
#
loop_
_entity_poly.entity_id
_entity_poly.type
_entity_poly.pdbx_seq_one_letter_code
_entity_poly.pdbx_strand_id
1 'polypeptide(L)'
;MTDVSADDVRALTDFRADGRAAIEWAASYLDRVGELPVLAQVAPGEIRARLPARAPDDPEPFADVLRDLDEVILPGVTHWQHPRFFAYFATTASEPGILAELLAATLNSVAFLWRTAPAATELEFVVLDWVADLLGLPAGWHGHIEDTASTSTLAACIAAREATGRSVIVCSEQAHSAADKAAHMLGMELRKVPVDDEFRMRADALGDLSDAAVIVATVGTTAATAVDPVPALADACEASGTWLHVDAAYAGTAMVCPEFRWAFEGV
;
A
#
# COMPACT_ATOMS: atom_id res chain seq x y z
N MET A 1 42.81 0.67 10.42
CA MET A 1 41.88 1.01 9.33
C MET A 1 42.55 0.55 8.04
N THR A 2 42.52 -0.76 7.83
CA THR A 2 43.02 -1.40 6.61
C THR A 2 41.99 -1.13 5.52
N ASP A 3 42.44 -0.49 4.46
CA ASP A 3 41.65 -0.15 3.28
C ASP A 3 41.28 -1.47 2.57
N VAL A 4 40.03 -1.93 2.75
CA VAL A 4 39.53 -3.14 2.07
C VAL A 4 39.40 -2.76 0.60
N SER A 5 40.22 -3.37 -0.25
CA SER A 5 40.24 -3.02 -1.67
C SER A 5 38.94 -3.46 -2.35
N ALA A 6 38.55 -2.79 -3.44
CA ALA A 6 37.40 -3.20 -4.25
C ALA A 6 37.53 -4.64 -4.79
N ASP A 7 38.75 -5.17 -4.89
CA ASP A 7 39.02 -6.56 -5.28
C ASP A 7 38.78 -7.54 -4.12
N ASP A 8 38.99 -7.14 -2.86
CA ASP A 8 38.66 -7.94 -1.68
C ASP A 8 37.14 -8.07 -1.48
N VAL A 9 36.38 -7.00 -1.76
CA VAL A 9 34.89 -7.03 -1.73
C VAL A 9 34.34 -7.93 -2.83
N ARG A 10 34.92 -7.89 -4.04
CA ARG A 10 34.55 -8.79 -5.14
C ARG A 10 34.89 -10.26 -4.88
N ALA A 11 35.82 -10.55 -3.96
CA ALA A 11 36.16 -11.91 -3.59
C ALA A 11 35.16 -12.55 -2.59
N LEU A 12 34.34 -11.73 -1.91
CA LEU A 12 33.40 -12.17 -0.87
C LEU A 12 31.95 -12.32 -1.36
N THR A 13 31.59 -11.71 -2.49
CA THR A 13 30.23 -11.74 -3.04
C THR A 13 30.24 -12.13 -4.52
N ASP A 14 29.38 -13.05 -4.92
CA ASP A 14 29.12 -13.39 -6.32
C ASP A 14 27.61 -13.36 -6.54
N PHE A 15 27.13 -12.32 -7.23
CA PHE A 15 25.70 -12.12 -7.51
C PHE A 15 25.01 -13.36 -8.09
N ARG A 16 25.71 -14.16 -8.91
CA ARG A 16 25.10 -15.38 -9.47
C ARG A 16 24.97 -16.49 -8.44
N ALA A 17 25.97 -16.67 -7.59
CA ALA A 17 25.93 -17.67 -6.53
C ALA A 17 24.97 -17.24 -5.42
N ASP A 18 25.13 -16.02 -4.90
CA ASP A 18 24.32 -15.43 -3.83
C ASP A 18 22.86 -15.26 -4.27
N GLY A 19 22.63 -14.82 -5.51
CA GLY A 19 21.30 -14.71 -6.07
C GLY A 19 20.58 -16.06 -6.20
N ARG A 20 21.29 -17.13 -6.58
CA ARG A 20 20.72 -18.49 -6.57
C ARG A 20 20.36 -18.94 -5.16
N ALA A 21 21.24 -18.67 -4.18
CA ALA A 21 20.99 -19.02 -2.79
C ALA A 21 19.77 -18.26 -2.22
N ALA A 22 19.62 -16.97 -2.53
CA ALA A 22 18.47 -16.16 -2.13
C ALA A 22 17.16 -16.66 -2.75
N ILE A 23 17.17 -17.01 -4.04
CA ILE A 23 15.99 -17.58 -4.73
C ILE A 23 15.62 -18.95 -4.14
N GLU A 24 16.60 -19.80 -3.88
CA GLU A 24 16.37 -21.11 -3.25
C GLU A 24 15.77 -20.96 -1.85
N TRP A 25 16.28 -20.01 -1.05
CA TRP A 25 15.72 -19.69 0.25
C TRP A 25 14.28 -19.18 0.15
N ALA A 26 14.00 -18.26 -0.78
CA ALA A 26 12.67 -17.70 -0.99
C ALA A 26 11.66 -18.78 -1.42
N ALA A 27 12.03 -19.64 -2.37
CA ALA A 27 11.21 -20.78 -2.79
C ALA A 27 10.94 -21.73 -1.62
N SER A 28 11.99 -22.11 -0.88
CA SER A 28 11.87 -22.97 0.31
C SER A 28 10.97 -22.37 1.39
N TYR A 29 11.02 -21.04 1.58
CA TYR A 29 10.12 -20.33 2.49
C TYR A 29 8.67 -20.42 2.03
N LEU A 30 8.39 -20.13 0.76
CA LEU A 30 7.02 -20.17 0.21
C LEU A 30 6.42 -21.58 0.31
N ASP A 31 7.22 -22.63 0.10
CA ASP A 31 6.77 -24.02 0.22
C ASP A 31 6.42 -24.40 1.67
N ARG A 32 7.17 -23.90 2.66
CA ARG A 32 7.03 -24.29 4.07
C ARG A 32 6.28 -23.28 4.95
N VAL A 33 5.91 -22.11 4.45
CA VAL A 33 5.30 -21.03 5.28
C VAL A 33 4.04 -21.50 6.02
N GLY A 34 3.30 -22.47 5.49
CA GLY A 34 2.13 -23.07 6.13
C GLY A 34 2.43 -23.96 7.35
N GLU A 35 3.69 -24.32 7.56
CA GLU A 35 4.18 -25.10 8.70
C GLU A 35 4.70 -24.21 9.85
N LEU A 36 4.95 -22.93 9.57
CA LEU A 36 5.44 -21.95 10.54
C LEU A 36 4.31 -21.42 11.44
N PRO A 37 4.60 -20.91 12.65
CA PRO A 37 3.58 -20.23 13.45
C PRO A 37 3.04 -19.00 12.71
N VAL A 38 1.73 -18.74 12.75
CA VAL A 38 1.15 -17.58 12.03
C VAL A 38 1.67 -16.25 12.57
N LEU A 39 1.66 -16.09 13.90
CA LEU A 39 2.13 -14.89 14.59
C LEU A 39 3.53 -15.11 15.15
N ALA A 40 4.33 -14.05 15.18
CA ALA A 40 5.63 -14.05 15.83
C ALA A 40 5.52 -14.45 17.31
N GLN A 41 6.47 -15.27 17.79
CA GLN A 41 6.45 -15.82 19.17
C GLN A 41 7.60 -15.25 20.02
N VAL A 42 7.81 -13.93 19.93
CA VAL A 42 8.92 -13.22 20.59
C VAL A 42 8.42 -12.04 21.41
N ALA A 43 9.18 -11.64 22.43
CA ALA A 43 8.92 -10.43 23.20
C ALA A 43 9.55 -9.17 22.55
N PRO A 44 9.00 -7.96 22.80
CA PRO A 44 9.62 -6.72 22.35
C PRO A 44 11.09 -6.62 22.78
N GLY A 45 11.99 -6.42 21.81
CA GLY A 45 13.44 -6.30 22.03
C GLY A 45 14.23 -7.62 21.92
N GLU A 46 13.57 -8.78 21.87
CA GLU A 46 14.23 -10.09 21.81
C GLU A 46 15.10 -10.26 20.55
N ILE A 47 14.56 -9.94 19.37
CA ILE A 47 15.31 -9.99 18.10
C ILE A 47 16.54 -9.09 18.14
N ARG A 48 16.37 -7.86 18.65
CA ARG A 48 17.47 -6.89 18.80
C ARG A 48 18.57 -7.41 19.72
N ALA A 49 18.22 -8.10 20.80
CA ALA A 49 19.19 -8.64 21.75
C ALA A 49 20.03 -9.80 21.17
N ARG A 50 19.56 -10.43 20.09
CA ARG A 50 20.28 -11.51 19.38
C ARG A 50 21.24 -10.98 18.31
N LEU A 51 21.15 -9.70 17.97
CA LEU A 51 22.04 -9.05 17.00
C LEU A 51 23.21 -8.34 17.70
N PRO A 52 24.35 -8.15 17.01
CA PRO A 52 25.46 -7.36 17.52
C PRO A 52 25.03 -5.93 17.90
N ALA A 53 25.63 -5.39 18.97
CA ALA A 53 25.32 -4.04 19.44
C ALA A 53 25.83 -2.93 18.49
N ARG A 54 26.70 -3.27 17.55
CA ARG A 54 27.29 -2.40 16.53
C ARG A 54 27.40 -3.15 15.22
N ALA A 55 27.36 -2.43 14.11
CA ALA A 55 27.64 -3.00 12.79
C ALA A 55 29.07 -3.59 12.76
N PRO A 56 29.29 -4.68 12.01
CA PRO A 56 30.62 -5.26 11.83
C PRO A 56 31.55 -4.27 11.08
N ASP A 57 32.82 -4.22 11.48
CA ASP A 57 33.85 -3.42 10.80
C ASP A 57 34.43 -4.14 9.56
N ASP A 58 34.32 -5.48 9.55
CA ASP A 58 34.80 -6.36 8.49
C ASP A 58 33.61 -7.02 7.76
N PRO A 59 33.75 -7.34 6.47
CA PRO A 59 32.68 -7.98 5.71
C PRO A 59 32.41 -9.42 6.16
N GLU A 60 31.15 -9.83 6.08
CA GLU A 60 30.68 -11.19 6.35
C GLU A 60 30.16 -11.84 5.06
N PRO A 61 30.33 -13.16 4.87
CA PRO A 61 29.82 -13.85 3.69
C PRO A 61 28.28 -13.85 3.66
N PHE A 62 27.70 -13.81 2.46
CA PHE A 62 26.23 -13.78 2.31
C PHE A 62 25.52 -15.00 2.93
N ALA A 63 26.20 -16.15 3.00
CA ALA A 63 25.69 -17.33 3.68
C ALA A 63 25.41 -17.10 5.18
N ASP A 64 26.19 -16.25 5.85
CA ASP A 64 25.95 -15.89 7.25
C ASP A 64 24.69 -15.03 7.39
N VAL A 65 24.41 -14.15 6.41
CA VAL A 65 23.16 -13.36 6.36
C VAL A 65 21.94 -14.26 6.19
N LEU A 66 21.98 -15.26 5.30
CA LEU A 66 20.88 -16.21 5.13
C LEU A 66 20.68 -17.08 6.36
N ARG A 67 21.76 -17.50 7.03
CA ARG A 67 21.67 -18.20 8.32
C ARG A 67 20.97 -17.34 9.37
N ASP A 68 21.38 -16.08 9.51
CA ASP A 68 20.81 -15.16 10.50
C ASP A 68 19.35 -14.80 10.15
N LEU A 69 18.98 -14.78 8.87
CA LEU A 69 17.60 -14.65 8.43
C LEU A 69 16.73 -15.79 8.98
N ASP A 70 17.18 -17.05 8.90
CA ASP A 70 16.46 -18.20 9.45
C ASP A 70 16.51 -18.25 10.98
N GLU A 71 17.69 -18.09 11.57
CA GLU A 71 17.89 -18.30 13.00
C GLU A 71 17.37 -17.12 13.82
N VAL A 72 17.69 -15.89 13.42
CA VAL A 72 17.45 -14.67 14.20
C VAL A 72 16.15 -13.99 13.81
N ILE A 73 15.93 -13.77 12.51
CA ILE A 73 14.83 -12.93 12.02
C ILE A 73 13.52 -13.70 11.92
N LEU A 74 13.52 -14.89 11.29
CA LEU A 74 12.31 -15.66 11.00
C LEU A 74 11.43 -15.94 12.24
N PRO A 75 11.97 -16.25 13.44
CA PRO A 75 11.15 -16.42 14.65
C PRO A 75 10.36 -15.16 15.07
N GLY A 76 10.84 -13.98 14.67
CA GLY A 76 10.19 -12.69 14.92
C GLY A 76 9.23 -12.26 13.81
N VAL A 77 9.07 -13.04 12.74
CA VAL A 77 8.18 -12.71 11.63
C VAL A 77 6.75 -13.14 11.96
N THR A 78 5.80 -12.23 11.74
CA THR A 78 4.39 -12.61 11.58
C THR A 78 4.18 -12.94 10.11
N HIS A 79 3.74 -14.15 9.82
CA HIS A 79 3.73 -14.68 8.46
C HIS A 79 2.43 -14.30 7.73
N TRP A 80 2.40 -13.10 7.16
CA TRP A 80 1.25 -12.59 6.40
C TRP A 80 0.88 -13.46 5.19
N GLN A 81 1.84 -14.18 4.61
CA GLN A 81 1.61 -15.14 3.51
C GLN A 81 1.20 -16.54 3.99
N HIS A 82 1.07 -16.77 5.30
CA HIS A 82 0.61 -18.06 5.81
C HIS A 82 -0.85 -18.29 5.38
N PRO A 83 -1.24 -19.49 4.89
CA PRO A 83 -2.61 -19.83 4.47
C PRO A 83 -3.69 -19.78 5.58
N ARG A 84 -3.32 -19.37 6.80
CA ARG A 84 -4.19 -19.23 7.98
C ARG A 84 -4.08 -17.84 8.61
N PHE A 85 -3.45 -16.90 7.92
CA PHE A 85 -3.41 -15.50 8.33
C PHE A 85 -4.70 -14.82 7.87
N PHE A 86 -5.57 -14.49 8.84
CA PHE A 86 -6.88 -13.87 8.59
C PHE A 86 -7.04 -12.53 9.34
N ALA A 87 -5.93 -11.92 9.77
CA ALA A 87 -5.95 -10.61 10.40
C ALA A 87 -5.90 -9.50 9.34
N TYR A 88 -6.50 -8.34 9.66
CA TYR A 88 -6.50 -7.16 8.79
C TYR A 88 -7.00 -7.49 7.37
N PHE A 89 -6.32 -6.98 6.35
CA PHE A 89 -6.51 -7.38 4.95
C PHE A 89 -5.29 -8.16 4.47
N ALA A 90 -5.53 -9.23 3.72
CA ALA A 90 -4.49 -10.11 3.25
C ALA A 90 -3.53 -9.40 2.27
N THR A 91 -2.24 -9.67 2.41
CA THR A 91 -1.23 -9.29 1.41
C THR A 91 -1.17 -10.38 0.34
N THR A 92 -1.76 -10.15 -0.82
CA THR A 92 -1.76 -11.12 -1.93
C THR A 92 -0.46 -11.03 -2.72
N ALA A 93 0.65 -11.49 -2.14
CA ALA A 93 1.89 -11.65 -2.90
C ALA A 93 1.74 -12.76 -3.94
N SER A 94 2.34 -12.57 -5.12
CA SER A 94 2.36 -13.57 -6.19
C SER A 94 3.80 -13.79 -6.65
N GLU A 95 4.10 -14.99 -7.18
CA GLU A 95 5.42 -15.29 -7.75
C GLU A 95 5.85 -14.24 -8.80
N PRO A 96 5.01 -13.84 -9.79
CA PRO A 96 5.38 -12.78 -10.71
C PRO A 96 5.69 -11.44 -10.04
N GLY A 97 4.97 -11.09 -8.97
CA GLY A 97 5.23 -9.86 -8.20
C GLY A 97 6.58 -9.90 -7.49
N ILE A 98 6.91 -11.01 -6.83
CA ILE A 98 8.21 -11.19 -6.16
C ILE A 98 9.36 -11.08 -7.16
N LEU A 99 9.23 -11.74 -8.32
CA LEU A 99 10.23 -11.69 -9.38
C LEU A 99 10.33 -10.29 -10.02
N ALA A 100 9.21 -9.58 -10.18
CA ALA A 100 9.19 -8.22 -10.67
C ALA A 100 10.00 -7.28 -9.74
N GLU A 101 9.87 -7.43 -8.42
CA GLU A 101 10.64 -6.61 -7.48
C GLU A 101 12.14 -6.89 -7.50
N LEU A 102 12.53 -8.15 -7.71
CA LEU A 102 13.94 -8.48 -7.97
C LEU A 102 14.46 -7.73 -9.22
N LEU A 103 13.69 -7.73 -10.31
CA LEU A 103 14.07 -7.07 -11.56
C LEU A 103 14.09 -5.54 -11.42
N ALA A 104 13.08 -4.96 -10.76
CA ALA A 104 13.01 -3.53 -10.49
C ALA A 104 14.21 -3.07 -9.64
N ALA A 105 14.52 -3.80 -8.56
CA ALA A 105 15.70 -3.55 -7.72
C ALA A 105 17.02 -3.71 -8.49
N THR A 106 17.09 -4.65 -9.45
CA THR A 106 18.27 -4.83 -10.30
C THR A 106 18.47 -3.64 -11.25
N LEU A 107 17.38 -3.10 -11.83
CA LEU A 107 17.44 -1.93 -12.70
C LEU A 107 17.71 -0.64 -11.92
N ASN A 108 17.30 -0.58 -10.64
CA ASN A 108 17.54 0.51 -9.70
C ASN A 108 17.35 1.91 -10.32
N SER A 109 16.27 2.06 -11.08
CA SER A 109 16.01 3.25 -11.90
C SER A 109 15.35 4.37 -11.08
N VAL A 110 15.74 5.62 -11.34
CA VAL A 110 15.14 6.79 -10.67
C VAL A 110 14.21 7.52 -11.64
N ALA A 111 12.91 7.24 -11.53
CA ALA A 111 11.88 7.63 -12.50
C ALA A 111 11.16 8.96 -12.20
N PHE A 112 11.88 9.99 -11.73
CA PHE A 112 11.25 11.27 -11.35
C PHE A 112 10.83 12.17 -12.52
N LEU A 113 11.32 11.91 -13.73
CA LEU A 113 10.84 12.54 -14.96
C LEU A 113 11.03 11.58 -16.15
N TRP A 114 10.23 11.75 -17.20
CA TRP A 114 10.23 10.81 -18.34
C TRP A 114 11.63 10.53 -18.90
N ARG A 115 12.48 11.57 -19.05
CA ARG A 115 13.83 11.40 -19.61
C ARG A 115 14.76 10.51 -18.76
N THR A 116 14.50 10.34 -17.46
CA THR A 116 15.37 9.54 -16.57
C THR A 116 14.95 8.07 -16.52
N ALA A 117 13.71 7.73 -16.88
CA ALA A 117 13.25 6.36 -17.04
C ALA A 117 12.05 6.24 -18.01
N PRO A 118 12.23 6.43 -19.33
CA PRO A 118 11.13 6.45 -20.29
C PRO A 118 10.26 5.19 -20.25
N ALA A 119 10.91 4.02 -20.18
CA ALA A 119 10.22 2.74 -20.15
C ALA A 119 9.38 2.57 -18.87
N ALA A 120 9.83 3.08 -17.72
CA ALA A 120 9.06 3.01 -16.48
C ALA A 120 7.80 3.87 -16.57
N THR A 121 7.94 5.12 -17.03
CA THR A 121 6.79 6.03 -17.20
C THR A 121 5.77 5.50 -18.22
N GLU A 122 6.22 5.04 -19.38
CA GLU A 122 5.32 4.54 -20.42
C GLU A 122 4.64 3.22 -20.02
N LEU A 123 5.38 2.33 -19.34
CA LEU A 123 4.82 1.08 -18.84
C LEU A 123 3.76 1.34 -17.76
N GLU A 124 4.00 2.31 -16.87
CA GLU A 124 3.02 2.70 -15.85
C GLU A 124 1.70 3.17 -16.49
N PHE A 125 1.76 4.05 -17.50
CA PHE A 125 0.55 4.50 -18.20
C PHE A 125 -0.21 3.34 -18.85
N VAL A 126 0.49 2.46 -19.57
CA VAL A 126 -0.15 1.30 -20.22
C VAL A 126 -0.79 0.36 -19.20
N VAL A 127 -0.10 0.07 -18.10
CA VAL A 127 -0.63 -0.83 -17.05
C VAL A 127 -1.83 -0.20 -16.35
N LEU A 128 -1.83 1.10 -16.11
CA LEU A 128 -2.95 1.79 -15.48
C LEU A 128 -4.16 1.90 -16.41
N ASP A 129 -3.96 2.06 -17.71
CA ASP A 129 -5.03 1.93 -18.71
C ASP A 129 -5.63 0.52 -18.68
N TRP A 130 -4.80 -0.53 -18.59
CA TRP A 130 -5.29 -1.91 -18.44
C TRP A 130 -6.04 -2.13 -17.12
N VAL A 131 -5.58 -1.53 -16.02
CA VAL A 131 -6.29 -1.59 -14.74
C VAL A 131 -7.64 -0.90 -14.84
N ALA A 132 -7.70 0.30 -15.46
CA ALA A 132 -8.97 1.00 -15.66
C ALA A 132 -9.96 0.17 -16.49
N ASP A 133 -9.50 -0.46 -17.58
CA ASP A 133 -10.29 -1.38 -18.40
C ASP A 133 -10.80 -2.59 -17.59
N LEU A 134 -9.93 -3.21 -16.78
CA LEU A 134 -10.28 -4.37 -15.95
C LEU A 134 -11.33 -4.02 -14.90
N LEU A 135 -11.19 -2.86 -14.25
CA LEU A 135 -12.17 -2.33 -13.29
C LEU A 135 -13.47 -1.90 -13.99
N GLY A 136 -13.43 -1.65 -15.31
CA GLY A 136 -14.58 -1.17 -16.06
C GLY A 136 -14.90 0.29 -15.78
N LEU A 137 -13.87 1.09 -15.49
CA LEU A 137 -13.99 2.55 -15.33
C LEU A 137 -14.33 3.18 -16.70
N PRO A 138 -15.03 4.34 -16.72
CA PRO A 138 -15.29 5.05 -17.95
C PRO A 138 -13.99 5.56 -18.60
N ALA A 139 -14.04 6.01 -19.85
CA ALA A 139 -12.87 6.61 -20.49
C ALA A 139 -12.51 7.97 -19.88
N GLY A 140 -11.23 8.34 -19.95
CA GLY A 140 -10.75 9.66 -19.52
C GLY A 140 -10.19 9.73 -18.10
N TRP A 141 -10.09 8.60 -17.41
CA TRP A 141 -9.34 8.51 -16.15
C TRP A 141 -7.84 8.65 -16.39
N HIS A 142 -7.17 9.21 -15.39
CA HIS A 142 -5.72 9.21 -15.29
C HIS A 142 -5.34 8.50 -13.98
N GLY A 143 -4.32 7.66 -14.05
CA GLY A 143 -3.76 6.99 -12.88
C GLY A 143 -2.28 7.30 -12.72
N HIS A 144 -1.78 7.02 -11.52
CA HIS A 144 -0.38 6.87 -11.19
C HIS A 144 -0.25 5.83 -10.06
N ILE A 145 0.92 5.20 -9.93
CA ILE A 145 1.19 4.21 -8.88
C ILE A 145 1.77 4.92 -7.65
N GLU A 146 1.13 4.73 -6.50
CA GLU A 146 1.55 5.26 -5.19
C GLU A 146 1.98 4.11 -4.27
N ASP A 147 2.77 4.41 -3.25
CA ASP A 147 3.28 3.43 -2.29
C ASP A 147 2.21 2.93 -1.31
N THR A 148 1.23 3.77 -0.96
CA THR A 148 0.20 3.47 0.02
C THR A 148 -1.12 4.19 -0.28
N ALA A 149 -2.24 3.66 0.21
CA ALA A 149 -3.51 4.39 0.16
C ALA A 149 -3.45 5.73 0.94
N SER A 150 -2.59 5.84 1.97
CA SER A 150 -2.46 7.09 2.74
C SER A 150 -1.83 8.23 1.94
N THR A 151 -0.86 7.95 1.09
CA THR A 151 -0.25 8.94 0.18
C THR A 151 -1.22 9.30 -0.93
N SER A 152 -1.96 8.34 -1.49
CA SER A 152 -3.05 8.62 -2.44
C SER A 152 -4.15 9.51 -1.84
N THR A 153 -4.63 9.22 -0.62
CA THR A 153 -5.61 10.06 0.08
C THR A 153 -5.05 11.45 0.36
N LEU A 154 -3.78 11.56 0.78
CA LEU A 154 -3.12 12.85 1.01
C LEU A 154 -3.04 13.67 -0.29
N ALA A 155 -2.63 13.04 -1.40
CA ALA A 155 -2.55 13.68 -2.72
C ALA A 155 -3.93 14.17 -3.19
N ALA A 156 -4.97 13.34 -3.02
CA ALA A 156 -6.35 13.72 -3.33
C ALA A 156 -6.82 14.92 -2.48
N CYS A 157 -6.50 14.95 -1.19
CA CYS A 157 -6.83 16.07 -0.31
C CYS A 157 -6.09 17.36 -0.68
N ILE A 158 -4.81 17.27 -1.07
CA ILE A 158 -4.05 18.42 -1.59
C ILE A 158 -4.71 18.95 -2.86
N ALA A 159 -4.96 18.08 -3.85
CA ALA A 159 -5.59 18.47 -5.11
C ALA A 159 -6.96 19.13 -4.88
N ALA A 160 -7.78 18.54 -4.01
CA ALA A 160 -9.10 19.07 -3.66
C ALA A 160 -9.02 20.44 -2.98
N ARG A 161 -8.08 20.64 -2.04
CA ARG A 161 -7.85 21.93 -1.38
C ARG A 161 -7.46 23.00 -2.39
N GLU A 162 -6.51 22.71 -3.28
CA GLU A 162 -6.06 23.67 -4.29
C GLU A 162 -7.16 24.00 -5.31
N ALA A 163 -7.95 23.01 -5.73
CA ALA A 163 -9.03 23.19 -6.69
C ALA A 163 -10.22 23.97 -6.12
N THR A 164 -10.57 23.75 -4.85
CA THR A 164 -11.76 24.34 -4.22
C THR A 164 -11.46 25.60 -3.41
N GLY A 165 -10.22 25.79 -2.95
CA GLY A 165 -9.84 26.83 -1.99
C GLY A 165 -10.39 26.60 -0.57
N ARG A 166 -10.93 25.41 -0.30
CA ARG A 166 -11.59 25.03 0.96
C ARG A 166 -10.69 24.12 1.80
N SER A 167 -11.00 23.95 3.09
CA SER A 167 -10.06 23.32 4.04
C SER A 167 -10.68 22.30 4.98
N VAL A 168 -11.86 21.76 4.69
CA VAL A 168 -12.49 20.69 5.47
C VAL A 168 -12.44 19.36 4.71
N ILE A 169 -11.97 18.30 5.37
CA ILE A 169 -12.05 16.91 4.91
C ILE A 169 -13.26 16.28 5.62
N VAL A 170 -14.19 15.72 4.86
CA VAL A 170 -15.37 15.03 5.40
C VAL A 170 -15.19 13.52 5.17
N CYS A 171 -15.35 12.71 6.20
CA CYS A 171 -15.30 11.25 6.07
C CYS A 171 -16.14 10.58 7.17
N SER A 172 -16.38 9.27 7.08
CA SER A 172 -17.22 8.57 8.05
C SER A 172 -16.44 8.33 9.34
N GLU A 173 -17.16 8.06 10.44
CA GLU A 173 -16.55 7.55 11.68
C GLU A 173 -15.81 6.22 11.49
N GLN A 174 -16.10 5.49 10.40
CA GLN A 174 -15.48 4.21 10.04
C GLN A 174 -14.39 4.33 8.96
N ALA A 175 -14.14 5.54 8.44
CA ALA A 175 -13.10 5.77 7.46
C ALA A 175 -11.71 5.44 8.04
N HIS A 176 -10.81 4.94 7.20
CA HIS A 176 -9.46 4.60 7.62
C HIS A 176 -8.72 5.82 8.18
N SER A 177 -7.79 5.61 9.11
CA SER A 177 -7.01 6.68 9.75
C SER A 177 -6.14 7.48 8.79
N ALA A 178 -6.09 7.10 7.50
CA ALA A 178 -5.50 7.89 6.42
C ALA A 178 -6.13 9.28 6.30
N ALA A 179 -7.46 9.40 6.48
CA ALA A 179 -8.15 10.70 6.45
C ALA A 179 -7.73 11.59 7.63
N ASP A 180 -7.66 11.02 8.84
CA ASP A 180 -7.18 11.72 10.05
C ASP A 180 -5.72 12.18 9.88
N LYS A 181 -4.88 11.31 9.33
CA LYS A 181 -3.48 11.63 9.02
C LYS A 181 -3.38 12.76 8.00
N ALA A 182 -4.17 12.72 6.92
CA ALA A 182 -4.18 13.77 5.90
C ALA A 182 -4.61 15.12 6.47
N ALA A 183 -5.70 15.15 7.26
CA ALA A 183 -6.16 16.37 7.93
C ALA A 183 -5.07 16.98 8.82
N HIS A 184 -4.43 16.14 9.65
CA HIS A 184 -3.37 16.59 10.55
C HIS A 184 -2.14 17.13 9.79
N MET A 185 -1.68 16.43 8.76
CA MET A 185 -0.50 16.84 7.97
C MET A 185 -0.75 18.11 7.15
N LEU A 186 -1.96 18.31 6.66
CA LEU A 186 -2.33 19.45 5.82
C LEU A 186 -2.83 20.66 6.61
N GLY A 187 -3.01 20.52 7.93
CA GLY A 187 -3.63 21.55 8.77
C GLY A 187 -5.09 21.83 8.39
N MET A 188 -5.80 20.82 7.88
CA MET A 188 -7.20 20.89 7.48
C MET A 188 -8.10 20.41 8.63
N GLU A 189 -9.31 20.95 8.71
CA GLU A 189 -10.31 20.45 9.65
C GLU A 189 -10.81 19.08 9.18
N LEU A 190 -11.02 18.16 10.12
CA LEU A 190 -11.63 16.85 9.86
C LEU A 190 -13.04 16.82 10.43
N ARG A 191 -14.03 16.57 9.57
CA ARG A 191 -15.42 16.37 9.95
C ARG A 191 -15.80 14.90 9.79
N LYS A 192 -16.04 14.23 10.92
CA LYS A 192 -16.54 12.85 10.96
C LYS A 192 -18.07 12.84 10.86
N VAL A 193 -18.58 12.05 9.93
CA VAL A 193 -20.02 11.86 9.68
C VAL A 193 -20.46 10.54 10.32
N PRO A 194 -21.58 10.52 11.08
CA PRO A 194 -22.08 9.30 11.68
C PRO A 194 -22.44 8.26 10.63
N VAL A 195 -22.44 6.99 11.05
CA VAL A 195 -22.81 5.86 10.20
C VAL A 195 -24.22 5.34 10.48
N ASP A 196 -24.77 4.58 9.54
CA ASP A 196 -26.02 3.82 9.70
C ASP A 196 -25.80 2.48 10.43
N ASP A 197 -26.85 1.68 10.55
CA ASP A 197 -26.82 0.38 11.24
C ASP A 197 -25.96 -0.66 10.47
N GLU A 198 -25.66 -0.41 9.19
CA GLU A 198 -24.74 -1.18 8.36
C GLU A 198 -23.31 -0.58 8.33
N PHE A 199 -23.02 0.39 9.21
CA PHE A 199 -21.73 1.08 9.34
C PHE A 199 -21.32 1.92 8.11
N ARG A 200 -22.27 2.32 7.27
CA ARG A 200 -22.05 3.16 6.08
C ARG A 200 -22.24 4.63 6.42
N MET A 201 -21.49 5.51 5.78
CA MET A 201 -21.64 6.95 5.92
C MET A 201 -23.08 7.39 5.63
N ARG A 202 -23.65 8.19 6.53
CA ARG A 202 -24.99 8.75 6.37
C ARG A 202 -24.98 9.99 5.48
N ALA A 203 -25.41 9.84 4.23
CA ALA A 203 -25.54 10.95 3.27
C ALA A 203 -26.52 12.04 3.76
N ASP A 204 -27.54 11.68 4.54
CA ASP A 204 -28.48 12.62 5.15
C ASP A 204 -27.89 13.43 6.32
N ALA A 205 -26.68 13.08 6.78
CA ALA A 205 -26.00 13.70 7.91
C ALA A 205 -24.74 14.51 7.52
N LEU A 206 -24.51 14.75 6.22
CA LEU A 206 -23.32 15.47 5.73
C LEU A 206 -23.23 16.93 6.22
N GLY A 207 -24.38 17.57 6.49
CA GLY A 207 -24.45 18.97 6.87
C GLY A 207 -24.15 19.92 5.71
N ASP A 208 -23.64 21.11 6.01
CA ASP A 208 -23.23 22.11 5.01
C ASP A 208 -21.85 21.76 4.44
N LEU A 209 -21.74 21.64 3.12
CA LEU A 209 -20.50 21.32 2.41
C LEU A 209 -19.80 22.55 1.82
N SER A 210 -20.27 23.76 2.12
CA SER A 210 -19.71 25.01 1.56
C SER A 210 -18.24 25.25 1.90
N ASP A 211 -17.74 24.65 2.98
CA ASP A 211 -16.36 24.68 3.45
C ASP A 211 -15.59 23.36 3.21
N ALA A 212 -16.25 22.35 2.65
CA ALA A 212 -15.68 21.05 2.37
C ALA A 212 -14.83 21.09 1.10
N ALA A 213 -13.55 20.74 1.25
CA ALA A 213 -12.65 20.52 0.12
C ALA A 213 -12.93 19.17 -0.53
N VAL A 214 -13.07 18.12 0.29
CA VAL A 214 -13.21 16.74 -0.17
C VAL A 214 -14.07 15.93 0.79
N ILE A 215 -14.92 15.06 0.22
CA ILE A 215 -15.50 13.91 0.90
C ILE A 215 -14.64 12.69 0.58
N VAL A 216 -14.17 11.99 1.60
CA VAL A 216 -13.53 10.67 1.48
C VAL A 216 -14.58 9.61 1.77
N ALA A 217 -15.14 9.05 0.70
CA ALA A 217 -16.05 7.90 0.75
C ALA A 217 -15.23 6.62 0.80
N THR A 218 -15.62 5.66 1.64
CA THR A 218 -14.90 4.38 1.78
C THR A 218 -15.72 3.23 1.19
N VAL A 219 -15.14 2.51 0.24
CA VAL A 219 -15.66 1.24 -0.28
C VAL A 219 -14.82 0.11 0.32
N GLY A 220 -15.33 -0.48 1.40
CA GLY A 220 -14.63 -1.50 2.18
C GLY A 220 -13.89 -0.93 3.38
N THR A 221 -14.62 -0.43 4.39
CA THR A 221 -14.03 0.06 5.65
C THR A 221 -13.22 -1.03 6.37
N THR A 222 -12.19 -0.63 7.11
CA THR A 222 -11.26 -1.58 7.73
C THR A 222 -11.92 -2.50 8.77
N ALA A 223 -12.90 -1.99 9.52
CA ALA A 223 -13.49 -2.73 10.63
C ALA A 223 -14.56 -3.74 10.18
N ALA A 224 -15.42 -3.34 9.24
CA ALA A 224 -16.62 -4.10 8.88
C ALA A 224 -16.78 -4.31 7.36
N THR A 225 -15.82 -3.85 6.54
CA THR A 225 -15.91 -3.85 5.08
C THR A 225 -17.19 -3.16 4.58
N ALA A 226 -17.65 -2.14 5.30
CA ALA A 226 -18.83 -1.37 4.93
C ALA A 226 -18.55 -0.56 3.66
N VAL A 227 -19.60 -0.30 2.89
CA VAL A 227 -19.56 0.43 1.62
C VAL A 227 -20.40 1.69 1.77
N ASP A 228 -19.74 2.84 1.79
CA ASP A 228 -20.43 4.13 1.80
C ASP A 228 -21.29 4.30 0.53
N PRO A 229 -22.42 5.03 0.59
CA PRO A 229 -23.34 5.18 -0.54
C PRO A 229 -22.77 6.14 -1.61
N VAL A 230 -21.78 5.69 -2.38
CA VAL A 230 -21.02 6.48 -3.37
C VAL A 230 -21.92 7.32 -4.29
N PRO A 231 -23.03 6.81 -4.89
CA PRO A 231 -23.88 7.63 -5.75
C PRO A 231 -24.45 8.86 -5.03
N ALA A 232 -24.95 8.70 -3.81
CA ALA A 232 -25.53 9.80 -3.05
C ALA A 232 -24.47 10.83 -2.61
N LEU A 233 -23.25 10.36 -2.33
CA LEU A 233 -22.12 11.24 -2.00
C LEU A 233 -21.62 12.00 -3.22
N ALA A 234 -21.60 11.36 -4.40
CA ALA A 234 -21.27 11.99 -5.67
C ALA A 234 -22.26 13.11 -6.01
N ASP A 235 -23.57 12.87 -5.89
CA ASP A 235 -24.60 13.89 -6.09
C ASP A 235 -24.42 15.10 -5.15
N ALA A 236 -24.09 14.84 -3.88
CA ALA A 236 -23.83 15.90 -2.88
C ALA A 236 -22.55 16.69 -3.20
N CYS A 237 -21.50 16.02 -3.67
CA CYS A 237 -20.26 16.64 -4.12
C CYS A 237 -20.49 17.53 -5.35
N GLU A 238 -21.23 17.04 -6.35
CA GLU A 238 -21.58 17.82 -7.55
C GLU A 238 -22.39 19.07 -7.19
N ALA A 239 -23.41 18.93 -6.36
CA ALA A 239 -24.27 20.04 -5.96
C ALA A 239 -23.54 21.14 -5.15
N SER A 240 -22.49 20.78 -4.42
CA SER A 240 -21.73 21.70 -3.54
C SER A 240 -20.38 22.16 -4.12
N GLY A 241 -19.96 21.59 -5.25
CA GLY A 241 -18.60 21.78 -5.79
C GLY A 241 -17.50 21.22 -4.89
N THR A 242 -17.82 20.20 -4.09
CA THR A 242 -16.85 19.49 -3.22
C THR A 242 -16.22 18.34 -3.99
N TRP A 243 -14.94 18.05 -3.76
CA TRP A 243 -14.28 16.91 -4.39
C TRP A 243 -14.78 15.58 -3.79
N LEU A 244 -14.85 14.51 -4.58
CA LEU A 244 -15.08 13.15 -4.08
C LEU A 244 -13.81 12.31 -4.26
N HIS A 245 -13.31 11.73 -3.17
CA HIS A 245 -12.28 10.69 -3.19
C HIS A 245 -12.90 9.39 -2.69
N VAL A 246 -12.83 8.34 -3.50
CA VAL A 246 -13.30 6.99 -3.12
C VAL A 246 -12.10 6.16 -2.68
N ASP A 247 -11.96 5.94 -1.37
CA ASP A 247 -10.99 5.01 -0.80
C ASP A 247 -11.51 3.59 -0.94
N ALA A 248 -10.94 2.84 -1.87
CA ALA A 248 -11.24 1.44 -2.13
C ALA A 248 -10.00 0.54 -1.95
N ALA A 249 -9.11 0.88 -1.00
CA ALA A 249 -7.81 0.23 -0.84
C ALA A 249 -7.87 -1.31 -0.79
N TYR A 250 -8.90 -1.86 -0.14
CA TYR A 250 -9.14 -3.30 -0.07
C TYR A 250 -10.10 -3.78 -1.16
N ALA A 251 -11.34 -3.25 -1.14
CA ALA A 251 -12.42 -3.80 -1.95
C ALA A 251 -12.33 -3.41 -3.44
N GLY A 252 -11.52 -2.41 -3.80
CA GLY A 252 -11.37 -1.90 -5.17
C GLY A 252 -11.05 -2.98 -6.20
N THR A 253 -10.20 -3.94 -5.82
CA THR A 253 -9.83 -5.06 -6.71
C THR A 253 -11.01 -5.98 -7.05
N ALA A 254 -12.05 -6.04 -6.21
CA ALA A 254 -13.25 -6.82 -6.48
C ALA A 254 -14.04 -6.29 -7.69
N MET A 255 -13.88 -5.01 -8.05
CA MET A 255 -14.53 -4.39 -9.20
C MET A 255 -14.15 -5.03 -10.55
N VAL A 256 -13.06 -5.80 -10.59
CA VAL A 256 -12.70 -6.64 -11.75
C VAL A 256 -13.82 -7.64 -12.07
N CYS A 257 -14.52 -8.14 -11.07
CA CYS A 257 -15.67 -9.03 -11.24
C CYS A 257 -16.95 -8.20 -11.43
N PRO A 258 -17.68 -8.34 -12.56
CA PRO A 258 -18.88 -7.56 -12.84
C PRO A 258 -19.94 -7.57 -11.74
N GLU A 259 -20.08 -8.68 -11.02
CA GLU A 259 -21.03 -8.87 -9.92
C GLU A 259 -20.75 -8.02 -8.67
N PHE A 260 -19.55 -7.45 -8.51
CA PHE A 260 -19.20 -6.56 -7.40
C PHE A 260 -19.20 -5.07 -7.79
N ARG A 261 -19.44 -4.74 -9.08
CA ARG A 261 -19.38 -3.36 -9.56
C ARG A 261 -20.47 -2.45 -8.98
N TRP A 262 -21.54 -3.01 -8.40
CA TRP A 262 -22.58 -2.23 -7.71
C TRP A 262 -22.00 -1.36 -6.57
N ALA A 263 -20.91 -1.80 -5.92
CA ALA A 263 -20.29 -1.08 -4.81
C ALA A 263 -19.55 0.20 -5.26
N PHE A 264 -19.38 0.38 -6.57
CA PHE A 264 -18.63 1.46 -7.21
C PHE A 264 -19.52 2.30 -8.14
N GLU A 265 -20.84 2.11 -8.10
CA GLU A 265 -21.75 2.98 -8.84
C GLU A 265 -21.54 4.44 -8.40
N GLY A 266 -21.50 5.35 -9.37
CA GLY A 266 -21.22 6.78 -9.12
C GLY A 266 -19.74 7.18 -9.25
N VAL A 267 -18.83 6.21 -9.45
CA VAL A 267 -17.44 6.46 -9.91
C VAL A 267 -17.41 6.67 -11.41
#